data_AF-A0A9P0LEN6-F1
#
_entry.id   AF-A0A9P0LEN6-F1
#
_cell.length_a   1.000
_cell.length_b   1.000
_cell.length_c   1.000
_cell.angle_alpha   90.00
_cell.angle_beta   90.00
_cell.angle_gamma   90.00
#
_symmetry.space_group_name_H-M   'P 1'
#
loop_
_entity.id
_entity.type
_entity.pdbx_description
1 polymer ?
#
loop_
_entity_poly.entity_id
_entity_poly.type
_entity_poly.pdbx_seq_one_letter_code
_entity_poly.pdbx_strand_id
1 'polypeptide(L)'
;MAVIEESVKPMDIMKIEILDEDTTKPVYAVGQLKWGAYRDAEVKKDSYWYFGPMKNYVTYVFNGLRSSISWDCKATIDYSIPCEGCSHCYKKKPKQSSGWFSRFMKDNDTDKRKYSGIYNPECDIIHEKKITTSDLTLLTTNVSRNANEAQDISKLIVEIGPDRVDYFDFIRNGFRREKGEKSDLTEIIEAKMLEINPESNKNAMFSIDNESYEVKPIKVTLLPKTLKMFCSRNAINA
;
A
#
# COMPACT_ATOMS: atom_id res chain seq x y z
N MET A 1 -7.40 11.35 25.62
CA MET A 1 -7.76 11.47 24.19
C MET A 1 -6.56 12.03 23.47
N ALA A 2 -6.00 11.33 22.48
CA ALA A 2 -4.71 11.65 21.86
C ALA A 2 -4.56 13.10 21.37
N VAL A 3 -5.66 13.69 20.86
CA VAL A 3 -5.67 15.09 20.40
C VAL A 3 -5.50 16.07 21.56
N ILE A 4 -6.16 15.84 22.70
CA ILE A 4 -6.01 16.69 23.91
C ILE A 4 -4.62 16.51 24.53
N GLU A 5 -4.08 15.30 24.46
CA GLU A 5 -2.76 14.96 25.00
C GLU A 5 -1.60 15.43 24.11
N GLU A 6 -1.92 15.97 22.92
CA GLU A 6 -1.00 16.44 21.87
C GLU A 6 0.08 15.42 21.49
N SER A 7 -0.20 14.14 21.71
CA SER A 7 0.74 13.06 21.47
C SER A 7 0.70 12.66 19.99
N VAL A 8 1.80 12.89 19.27
CA VAL A 8 1.91 12.65 17.83
C VAL A 8 2.94 11.59 17.49
N LYS A 9 2.63 10.77 16.48
CA LYS A 9 3.53 9.76 15.90
C LYS A 9 3.76 10.08 14.42
N PRO A 10 5.01 10.00 13.93
CA PRO A 10 5.28 10.09 12.50
C PRO A 10 4.75 8.84 11.78
N MET A 11 4.10 9.04 10.64
CA MET A 11 3.49 7.98 9.83
C MET A 11 4.05 7.98 8.41
N ASP A 12 4.15 6.79 7.85
CA ASP A 12 4.59 6.57 6.47
C ASP A 12 3.44 6.83 5.49
N ILE A 13 3.76 7.23 4.25
CA ILE A 13 2.77 7.47 3.20
C ILE A 13 3.20 6.75 1.93
N MET A 14 2.24 6.19 1.21
CA MET A 14 2.42 5.67 -0.14
C MET A 14 2.10 6.77 -1.14
N LYS A 15 3.05 7.12 -2.01
CA LYS A 15 2.82 7.95 -3.20
C LYS A 15 2.60 7.03 -4.39
N ILE A 16 1.45 7.14 -5.05
CA ILE A 16 1.03 6.30 -6.16
C ILE A 16 0.96 7.17 -7.42
N GLU A 17 1.76 6.81 -8.42
CA GLU A 17 1.86 7.48 -9.72
C GLU A 17 1.45 6.51 -10.83
N ILE A 18 0.76 7.00 -11.85
CA ILE A 18 0.41 6.19 -13.03
C ILE A 18 1.59 6.26 -14.01
N LEU A 19 2.09 5.12 -14.47
CA LEU A 19 3.28 5.05 -15.34
C LEU A 19 3.01 5.51 -16.77
N ASP A 20 1.81 5.26 -17.29
CA ASP A 20 1.47 5.55 -18.69
C ASP A 20 1.12 7.04 -18.94
N GLU A 21 0.99 7.86 -17.89
CA GLU A 21 0.39 9.19 -17.97
C GLU A 21 1.16 10.24 -17.17
N ASP A 22 2.19 10.83 -17.79
CA ASP A 22 3.11 11.82 -17.20
C ASP A 22 2.42 13.05 -16.59
N THR A 23 1.19 13.36 -16.98
CA THR A 23 0.45 14.55 -16.55
C THR A 23 -0.51 14.31 -15.38
N THR A 24 -0.66 13.08 -14.92
CA THR A 24 -1.60 12.77 -13.82
C THR A 24 -1.04 13.16 -12.47
N LYS A 25 -1.90 13.70 -11.60
CA LYS A 25 -1.51 14.02 -10.23
C LYS A 25 -1.34 12.71 -9.45
N PRO A 26 -0.28 12.57 -8.64
CA PRO A 26 -0.10 11.40 -7.78
C PRO A 26 -1.22 11.31 -6.74
N VAL A 27 -1.64 10.09 -6.45
CA VAL A 27 -2.55 9.78 -5.33
C VAL A 27 -1.68 9.41 -4.11
N TYR A 28 -2.10 9.87 -2.94
CA TYR A 28 -1.40 9.55 -1.69
C TYR A 28 -2.30 8.72 -0.79
N ALA A 29 -1.74 7.71 -0.16
CA ALA A 29 -2.45 6.79 0.71
C ALA A 29 -1.65 6.51 1.98
N VAL A 30 -2.33 6.35 3.10
CA VAL A 30 -1.69 6.16 4.42
C VAL A 30 -1.60 4.67 4.76
N GLY A 31 -2.61 3.89 4.37
CA GLY A 31 -2.79 2.54 4.87
C GLY A 31 -2.46 1.46 3.85
N GLN A 32 -3.36 1.30 2.87
CA GLN A 32 -3.41 0.08 2.07
C GLN A 32 -3.85 0.31 0.63
N LEU A 33 -3.32 -0.51 -0.27
CA LEU A 33 -3.82 -0.72 -1.62
C LEU A 33 -4.19 -2.19 -1.78
N LYS A 34 -5.40 -2.48 -2.23
CA LYS A 34 -5.90 -3.85 -2.45
C LYS A 34 -6.30 -4.08 -3.90
N TRP A 35 -6.03 -5.27 -4.38
CA TRP A 35 -6.43 -5.75 -5.70
C TRP A 35 -6.82 -7.22 -5.63
N GLY A 36 -7.95 -7.59 -6.23
CA GLY A 36 -8.37 -8.99 -6.32
C GLY A 36 -9.75 -9.28 -5.75
N ALA A 37 -10.02 -10.56 -5.58
CA ALA A 37 -11.36 -11.09 -5.41
C ALA A 37 -12.03 -10.66 -4.09
N TYR A 38 -11.27 -10.66 -3.00
CA TYR A 38 -11.79 -10.28 -1.68
C TYR A 38 -12.16 -8.81 -1.64
N ARG A 39 -11.34 -7.96 -2.25
CA ARG A 39 -11.61 -6.53 -2.39
C ARG A 39 -12.87 -6.27 -3.22
N ASP A 40 -13.09 -7.01 -4.31
CA ASP A 40 -14.30 -6.86 -5.14
C ASP A 40 -15.58 -7.27 -4.37
N ALA A 41 -15.47 -8.24 -3.48
CA ALA A 41 -16.54 -8.58 -2.55
C ALA A 41 -16.74 -7.49 -1.49
N GLU A 42 -15.67 -6.95 -0.89
CA GLU A 42 -15.74 -5.87 0.11
C GLU A 42 -16.52 -4.65 -0.38
N VAL A 43 -16.29 -4.22 -1.63
CA VAL A 43 -17.00 -3.07 -2.24
C VAL A 43 -18.51 -3.30 -2.32
N LYS A 44 -18.96 -4.55 -2.47
CA LYS A 44 -20.38 -4.90 -2.61
C LYS A 44 -21.09 -5.09 -1.27
N LYS A 45 -20.41 -5.00 -0.12
CA LYS A 45 -21.01 -5.19 1.20
C LYS A 45 -22.25 -4.32 1.43
N ASP A 46 -22.19 -3.07 1.00
CA ASP A 46 -23.29 -2.13 1.20
C ASP A 46 -24.49 -2.40 0.29
N SER A 47 -24.31 -3.11 -0.83
CA SER A 47 -25.43 -3.58 -1.65
C SER A 47 -26.29 -4.62 -0.91
N TYR A 48 -25.74 -5.28 0.11
CA TYR A 48 -26.42 -6.27 0.94
C TYR A 48 -27.01 -5.67 2.23
N TRP A 49 -27.25 -4.35 2.28
CA TRP A 49 -27.77 -3.65 3.46
C TRP A 49 -29.04 -4.28 4.06
N TYR A 50 -29.90 -4.89 3.24
CA TYR A 50 -31.15 -5.52 3.66
C TYR A 50 -30.95 -6.77 4.54
N PHE A 51 -29.76 -7.36 4.55
CA PHE A 51 -29.39 -8.45 5.48
C PHE A 51 -28.91 -7.94 6.85
N GLY A 52 -28.90 -6.62 7.07
CA GLY A 52 -28.53 -6.00 8.33
C GLY A 52 -27.15 -6.46 8.82
N PRO A 53 -27.01 -6.98 10.07
CA PRO A 53 -25.72 -7.37 10.62
C PRO A 53 -25.06 -8.56 9.90
N MET A 54 -25.83 -9.36 9.15
CA MET A 54 -25.28 -10.50 8.40
C MET A 54 -24.68 -10.11 7.06
N LYS A 55 -24.83 -8.85 6.62
CA LYS A 55 -24.39 -8.38 5.29
C LYS A 55 -22.93 -8.73 4.99
N ASN A 56 -22.05 -8.61 5.98
CA ASN A 56 -20.62 -8.85 5.82
C ASN A 56 -20.31 -10.30 5.41
N TYR A 57 -21.01 -11.28 5.98
CA TYR A 57 -20.80 -12.71 5.68
C TYR A 57 -21.48 -13.10 4.38
N VAL A 58 -22.73 -12.68 4.21
CA VAL A 58 -23.56 -12.99 3.03
C VAL A 58 -22.92 -12.47 1.74
N THR A 59 -22.17 -11.37 1.84
CA THR A 59 -21.41 -10.81 0.74
C THR A 59 -20.46 -11.84 0.11
N TYR A 60 -19.68 -12.58 0.90
CA TYR A 60 -18.75 -13.57 0.37
C TYR A 60 -19.46 -14.79 -0.23
N VAL A 61 -20.59 -15.20 0.37
CA VAL A 61 -21.38 -16.33 -0.13
C VAL A 61 -21.91 -16.07 -1.53
N PHE A 62 -22.54 -14.90 -1.74
CA PHE A 62 -23.14 -14.58 -3.04
C PHE A 62 -22.12 -14.09 -4.08
N ASN A 63 -21.03 -13.48 -3.65
CA ASN A 63 -20.00 -13.03 -4.58
C ASN A 63 -19.11 -14.18 -5.05
N GLY A 64 -18.82 -15.19 -4.23
CA GLY A 64 -17.98 -16.31 -4.66
C GLY A 64 -18.46 -17.08 -5.89
N LEU A 65 -19.75 -16.95 -6.26
CA LEU A 65 -20.34 -17.57 -7.45
C LEU A 65 -20.35 -16.66 -8.69
N ARG A 66 -19.93 -15.39 -8.56
CA ARG A 66 -19.97 -14.42 -9.65
C ARG A 66 -18.66 -14.47 -10.45
N SER A 67 -18.80 -14.46 -11.78
CA SER A 67 -17.69 -14.31 -12.72
C SER A 67 -17.15 -12.88 -12.81
N SER A 68 -17.85 -11.89 -12.22
CA SER A 68 -17.46 -10.46 -12.22
C SER A 68 -16.35 -10.09 -11.23
N ILE A 69 -15.69 -11.09 -10.64
CA ILE A 69 -14.69 -10.91 -9.59
C ILE A 69 -13.31 -11.18 -10.19
N SER A 70 -12.34 -10.37 -9.75
CA SER A 70 -10.95 -10.46 -10.18
C SER A 70 -10.26 -11.67 -9.54
N TRP A 71 -10.55 -12.87 -10.06
CA TRP A 71 -9.95 -14.13 -9.59
C TRP A 71 -8.52 -14.36 -10.08
N ASP A 72 -8.16 -13.76 -11.22
CA ASP A 72 -6.89 -13.99 -11.92
C ASP A 72 -6.16 -12.65 -12.12
N CYS A 73 -5.55 -12.14 -11.05
CA CYS A 73 -4.73 -10.94 -11.07
C CYS A 73 -3.32 -11.30 -11.52
N LYS A 74 -3.02 -11.03 -12.80
CA LYS A 74 -1.70 -11.21 -13.39
C LYS A 74 -0.99 -9.88 -13.52
N ALA A 75 0.21 -9.80 -12.94
CA ALA A 75 1.05 -8.61 -13.05
C ALA A 75 2.53 -8.97 -12.98
N THR A 76 3.33 -8.10 -13.56
CA THR A 76 4.76 -8.04 -13.29
C THR A 76 4.99 -6.97 -12.23
N ILE A 77 5.73 -7.33 -11.18
CA ILE A 77 6.10 -6.43 -10.08
C ILE A 77 7.61 -6.20 -10.14
N ASP A 78 7.99 -4.94 -10.27
CA ASP A 78 9.37 -4.50 -10.19
C ASP A 78 9.58 -3.79 -8.85
N TYR A 79 10.47 -4.27 -7.99
CA TYR A 79 10.62 -3.70 -6.64
C TYR A 79 12.08 -3.50 -6.24
N SER A 80 12.30 -2.53 -5.35
CA SER A 80 13.58 -2.34 -4.68
C SER A 80 13.46 -2.66 -3.20
N ILE A 81 14.55 -3.16 -2.62
CA ILE A 81 14.57 -3.57 -1.21
C ILE A 81 14.38 -2.37 -0.25
N PRO A 82 13.90 -2.60 0.98
CA PRO A 82 13.77 -1.57 1.99
C PRO A 82 15.10 -0.86 2.27
N CYS A 83 15.06 0.46 2.43
CA CYS A 83 16.25 1.25 2.75
C CYS A 83 15.88 2.48 3.58
N GLU A 84 16.56 2.68 4.70
CA GLU A 84 16.39 3.83 5.62
C GLU A 84 16.74 5.20 5.00
N GLY A 85 17.40 5.16 3.84
CA GLY A 85 17.89 6.31 3.09
C GLY A 85 19.41 6.23 2.91
N CYS A 86 19.85 6.45 1.68
CA CYS A 86 21.26 6.53 1.33
C CYS A 86 21.47 7.64 0.30
N SER A 87 22.72 7.88 -0.07
CA SER A 87 23.12 8.87 -1.09
C SER A 87 22.37 8.71 -2.42
N HIS A 88 22.13 7.48 -2.88
CA HIS A 88 21.37 7.19 -4.11
C HIS A 88 19.88 7.46 -3.97
N CYS A 89 19.35 7.20 -2.78
CA CYS A 89 17.95 7.36 -2.50
C CYS A 89 17.53 8.87 -2.46
N TYR A 90 18.46 9.80 -2.26
CA TYR A 90 18.22 11.25 -2.31
C TYR A 90 18.40 11.80 -3.74
N LYS A 91 17.31 11.91 -4.50
CA LYS A 91 17.31 12.63 -5.79
C LYS A 91 17.03 14.11 -5.54
N LYS A 92 17.89 15.00 -6.04
CA LYS A 92 17.68 16.46 -5.95
C LYS A 92 16.30 16.79 -6.52
N LYS A 93 15.43 17.44 -5.74
CA LYS A 93 14.21 18.03 -6.30
C LYS A 93 14.62 18.98 -7.44
N PRO A 94 14.00 18.90 -8.63
CA PRO A 94 14.27 19.87 -9.67
C PRO A 94 13.96 21.26 -9.11
N LYS A 95 14.88 22.21 -9.26
CA LYS A 95 14.68 23.59 -8.83
C LYS A 95 13.44 24.13 -9.54
N GLN A 96 12.31 24.21 -8.85
CA GLN A 96 11.14 24.88 -9.39
C GLN A 96 11.54 26.34 -9.66
N SER A 97 11.15 26.86 -10.82
CA SER A 97 11.51 28.20 -11.28
C SER A 97 11.14 29.24 -10.21
N SER A 98 12.17 29.90 -9.69
CA SER A 98 12.11 30.80 -8.55
C SER A 98 11.32 32.07 -8.87
N GLY A 99 10.11 32.22 -8.36
CA GLY A 99 9.52 33.53 -8.09
C GLY A 99 10.32 34.26 -7.01
N TRP A 100 10.23 35.59 -6.93
CA TRP A 100 11.01 36.41 -5.98
C TRP A 100 10.85 35.99 -4.51
N PHE A 101 9.72 35.36 -4.15
CA PHE A 101 9.47 34.81 -2.81
C PHE A 101 10.37 33.63 -2.41
N SER A 102 10.93 32.89 -3.36
CA SER A 102 11.81 31.74 -3.09
C SER A 102 13.13 32.14 -2.41
N ARG A 103 13.55 33.41 -2.51
CA ARG A 103 14.74 33.93 -1.82
C ARG A 103 14.56 34.02 -0.30
N PHE A 104 13.31 34.02 0.18
CA PHE A 104 12.98 34.06 1.61
C PHE A 104 12.75 32.67 2.20
N MET A 105 12.67 31.62 1.36
CA MET A 105 12.61 30.24 1.84
C MET A 105 14.03 29.71 2.02
N LYS A 106 14.43 29.46 3.28
CA LYS A 106 15.61 28.65 3.57
C LYS A 106 15.32 27.23 3.12
N ASP A 107 16.06 26.76 2.11
CA ASP A 107 16.06 25.37 1.72
C ASP A 107 16.67 24.57 2.89
N ASN A 108 15.85 23.79 3.60
CA ASN A 108 16.31 22.96 4.70
C ASN A 108 17.04 21.74 4.12
N ASP A 109 18.31 21.93 3.75
CA ASP A 109 19.22 20.90 3.21
C ASP A 109 19.68 19.89 4.29
N THR A 110 18.93 19.77 5.40
CA THR A 110 19.25 18.92 6.55
C THR A 110 19.24 17.44 6.19
N ASP A 111 18.31 17.01 5.35
CA ASP A 111 18.19 15.60 4.95
C ASP A 111 19.33 15.17 4.03
N LYS A 112 19.79 16.05 3.13
CA LYS A 112 20.93 15.76 2.25
C LYS A 112 22.21 15.49 3.03
N ARG A 113 22.46 16.24 4.11
CA ARG A 113 23.61 16.02 5.00
C ARG A 113 23.50 14.70 5.75
N LYS A 114 22.29 14.27 6.11
CA LYS A 114 22.06 13.02 6.84
C LYS A 114 22.36 11.78 5.99
N TYR A 115 21.98 11.81 4.70
CA TYR A 115 22.07 10.63 3.84
C TYR A 115 23.29 10.61 2.91
N SER A 116 24.01 11.73 2.74
CA SER A 116 25.19 11.80 1.86
C SER A 116 26.34 10.88 2.28
N GLY A 117 26.42 10.50 3.56
CA GLY A 117 27.47 9.62 4.08
C GLY A 117 27.12 8.12 4.06
N ILE A 118 25.87 7.76 3.76
CA ILE A 118 25.41 6.37 3.76
C ILE A 118 25.42 5.87 2.31
N TYR A 119 26.19 4.82 2.06
CA TYR A 119 26.26 4.14 0.76
C TYR A 119 25.61 2.77 0.89
N ASN A 120 24.55 2.54 0.11
CA ASN A 120 23.91 1.23 0.01
C ASN A 120 23.95 0.78 -1.46
N PRO A 121 24.79 -0.22 -1.81
CA PRO A 121 24.88 -0.70 -3.19
C PRO A 121 23.58 -1.36 -3.68
N GLU A 122 22.74 -1.83 -2.76
CA GLU A 122 21.49 -2.50 -3.10
C GLU A 122 20.29 -1.54 -3.28
N CYS A 123 20.40 -0.23 -2.94
CA CYS A 123 19.28 0.74 -3.14
C CYS A 123 18.90 0.91 -4.62
N ASP A 124 19.81 0.64 -5.55
CA ASP A 124 19.60 0.81 -7.01
C ASP A 124 19.27 -0.49 -7.75
N ILE A 125 19.23 -1.63 -7.06
CA ILE A 125 18.90 -2.92 -7.68
C ILE A 125 17.38 -3.06 -7.74
N ILE A 126 16.86 -3.30 -8.94
CA ILE A 126 15.44 -3.58 -9.19
C ILE A 126 15.28 -5.08 -9.41
N HIS A 127 14.38 -5.69 -8.65
CA HIS A 127 14.00 -7.09 -8.77
C HIS A 127 12.68 -7.19 -9.52
N GLU A 128 12.67 -7.92 -10.63
CA GLU A 128 11.46 -8.21 -11.41
C GLU A 128 10.86 -9.54 -10.95
N LYS A 129 9.54 -9.57 -10.76
CA LYS A 129 8.79 -10.79 -10.41
C LYS A 129 7.44 -10.81 -11.10
N LYS A 130 7.17 -11.89 -11.83
CA LYS A 130 5.85 -12.16 -12.39
C LYS A 130 4.99 -12.90 -11.38
N ILE A 131 3.76 -12.41 -11.18
CA ILE A 131 2.82 -12.96 -10.21
C ILE A 131 1.50 -13.30 -10.87
N THR A 132 0.86 -14.34 -10.36
CA THR A 132 -0.54 -14.68 -10.66
C THR A 132 -1.19 -14.93 -9.31
N THR A 133 -2.17 -14.11 -8.93
CA THR A 133 -2.80 -14.21 -7.61
C THR A 133 -4.29 -13.91 -7.68
N SER A 134 -5.05 -14.43 -6.73
CA SER A 134 -6.45 -14.06 -6.50
C SER A 134 -6.62 -12.83 -5.59
N ASP A 135 -5.58 -12.47 -4.84
CA ASP A 135 -5.58 -11.35 -3.89
C ASP A 135 -4.17 -10.77 -3.75
N LEU A 136 -4.06 -9.46 -3.85
CA LEU A 136 -2.84 -8.70 -3.63
C LEU A 136 -3.17 -7.55 -2.69
N THR A 137 -2.42 -7.46 -1.60
CA THR A 137 -2.55 -6.36 -0.64
C THR A 137 -1.19 -5.71 -0.44
N LEU A 138 -1.13 -4.40 -0.64
CA LEU A 138 0.03 -3.58 -0.37
C LEU A 138 -0.25 -2.76 0.89
N LEU A 139 0.63 -2.86 1.88
CA LEU A 139 0.48 -2.23 3.19
C LEU A 139 1.68 -1.32 3.50
N THR A 140 1.41 -0.24 4.22
CA THR A 140 2.44 0.44 4.99
C THR A 140 2.67 -0.27 6.33
N THR A 141 3.84 -0.02 6.92
CA THR A 141 4.16 -0.35 8.33
C THR A 141 3.10 0.16 9.31
N ASN A 142 2.39 1.26 8.99
CA ASN A 142 1.38 1.85 9.86
C ASN A 142 0.20 0.89 10.15
N VAL A 143 -0.15 0.04 9.18
CA VAL A 143 -1.33 -0.85 9.24
C VAL A 143 -0.94 -2.32 9.44
N SER A 144 0.34 -2.66 9.25
CA SER A 144 0.82 -4.02 9.42
C SER A 144 0.58 -4.53 10.85
N ARG A 145 -0.21 -5.60 10.95
CA ARG A 145 -0.57 -6.25 12.23
C ARG A 145 0.63 -6.95 12.90
N ASN A 146 1.75 -7.09 12.20
CA ASN A 146 3.00 -7.65 12.71
C ASN A 146 3.98 -6.56 13.22
N ALA A 147 3.51 -5.32 13.43
CA ALA A 147 4.32 -4.20 13.95
C ALA A 147 4.84 -4.38 15.40
N ASN A 148 4.90 -5.62 15.91
CA ASN A 148 5.48 -5.96 17.21
C ASN A 148 6.96 -6.40 17.10
N GLU A 149 7.56 -6.39 15.91
CA GLU A 149 8.97 -6.74 15.74
C GLU A 149 9.77 -5.50 15.31
N ALA A 150 10.39 -4.85 16.29
CA ALA A 150 11.73 -4.26 16.31
C ALA A 150 12.46 -3.97 14.97
N GLN A 151 11.79 -3.40 13.97
CA GLN A 151 12.43 -2.98 12.72
C GLN A 151 12.16 -1.49 12.48
N ASP A 152 13.23 -0.70 12.61
CA ASP A 152 13.27 0.77 12.52
C ASP A 152 13.07 1.30 11.07
N ILE A 153 13.04 0.38 10.10
CA ILE A 153 13.02 0.70 8.67
C ILE A 153 11.59 0.80 8.17
N SER A 154 11.21 2.00 7.73
CA SER A 154 9.98 2.22 6.96
C SER A 154 10.01 1.40 5.67
N LYS A 155 9.00 0.55 5.47
CA LYS A 155 8.86 -0.34 4.30
C LYS A 155 7.43 -0.47 3.80
N LEU A 156 7.30 -0.83 2.54
CA LEU A 156 6.08 -1.35 1.93
C LEU A 156 6.09 -2.87 2.07
N ILE A 157 4.94 -3.43 2.42
CA ILE A 157 4.74 -4.87 2.58
C ILE A 157 3.73 -5.30 1.52
N VAL A 158 4.17 -6.10 0.56
CA VAL A 158 3.32 -6.69 -0.47
C VAL A 158 2.95 -8.09 -0.01
N GLU A 159 1.69 -8.30 0.32
CA GLU A 159 1.11 -9.59 0.65
C GLU A 159 0.48 -10.18 -0.61
N ILE A 160 1.00 -11.33 -1.05
CA ILE A 160 0.52 -12.05 -2.24
C ILE A 160 -0.26 -13.28 -1.76
N GLY A 161 -1.54 -13.32 -2.13
CA GLY A 161 -2.43 -14.45 -1.90
C GLY A 161 -2.14 -15.65 -2.81
N PRO A 162 -2.94 -16.71 -2.70
CA PRO A 162 -2.83 -17.89 -3.56
C PRO A 162 -3.28 -17.61 -5.00
N ASP A 163 -2.67 -18.30 -5.95
CA ASP A 163 -2.97 -18.24 -7.38
C ASP A 163 -4.43 -18.60 -7.69
N ARG A 164 -4.99 -19.55 -6.94
CA ARG A 164 -6.36 -20.03 -7.08
C ARG A 164 -6.99 -20.25 -5.72
N VAL A 165 -8.27 -19.91 -5.62
CA VAL A 165 -9.08 -20.08 -4.41
C VAL A 165 -10.37 -20.77 -4.78
N ASP A 166 -10.65 -21.89 -4.14
CA ASP A 166 -11.91 -22.60 -4.29
C ASP A 166 -13.05 -21.84 -3.60
N TYR A 167 -14.29 -22.07 -4.02
CA TYR A 167 -15.46 -21.35 -3.49
C TYR A 167 -15.59 -21.44 -1.96
N PHE A 168 -15.39 -22.62 -1.38
CA PHE A 168 -15.47 -22.81 0.06
C PHE A 168 -14.33 -22.11 0.80
N ASP A 169 -13.12 -22.12 0.24
CA ASP A 169 -11.98 -21.41 0.79
C ASP A 169 -12.17 -19.89 0.68
N PHE A 170 -12.78 -19.42 -0.39
CA PHE A 170 -13.15 -18.02 -0.54
C PHE A 170 -14.10 -17.57 0.57
N ILE A 171 -15.17 -18.32 0.83
CA ILE A 171 -16.11 -18.02 1.91
C ILE A 171 -15.41 -18.07 3.26
N ARG A 172 -14.69 -19.16 3.54
CA ARG A 172 -14.00 -19.38 4.81
C ARG A 172 -13.04 -18.23 5.09
N ASN A 173 -12.22 -17.85 4.11
CA ASN A 173 -11.25 -16.77 4.25
C ASN A 173 -11.93 -15.40 4.33
N GLY A 174 -13.02 -15.18 3.60
CA GLY A 174 -13.85 -13.98 3.75
C GLY A 174 -14.35 -13.81 5.19
N PHE A 175 -14.82 -14.89 5.81
CA PHE A 175 -15.33 -14.87 7.19
C PHE A 175 -14.20 -14.64 8.20
N ARG A 176 -13.03 -15.24 7.98
CA ARG A 176 -11.82 -15.02 8.78
C ARG A 176 -11.39 -13.55 8.70
N ARG A 177 -11.44 -12.93 7.52
CA ARG A 177 -11.12 -11.50 7.33
C ARG A 177 -12.06 -10.59 8.12
N GLU A 178 -13.37 -10.87 8.15
CA GLU A 178 -14.32 -10.10 8.99
C GLU A 178 -14.01 -10.18 10.49
N LYS A 179 -13.44 -11.29 10.94
CA LYS A 179 -13.01 -11.48 12.33
C LYS A 179 -11.67 -10.83 12.64
N GLY A 180 -11.01 -10.22 11.66
CA GLY A 180 -9.67 -9.67 11.83
C GLY A 180 -8.57 -10.73 11.88
N GLU A 181 -8.84 -11.94 11.41
CA GLU A 181 -7.80 -12.97 11.27
C GLU A 181 -6.88 -12.69 10.08
N LYS A 182 -5.73 -13.37 10.03
CA LYS A 182 -4.78 -13.28 8.91
C LYS A 182 -5.31 -14.00 7.68
N SER A 183 -5.06 -13.39 6.52
CA SER A 183 -5.28 -13.96 5.21
C SER A 183 -4.33 -15.14 4.96
N ASP A 184 -4.74 -16.05 4.08
CA ASP A 184 -3.83 -17.07 3.56
C ASP A 184 -2.89 -16.40 2.54
N LEU A 185 -1.60 -16.43 2.85
CA LEU A 185 -0.56 -15.77 2.07
C LEU A 185 0.37 -16.84 1.48
N THR A 186 0.71 -16.67 0.21
CA THR A 186 1.75 -17.46 -0.45
C THR A 186 3.11 -16.84 -0.19
N GLU A 187 3.19 -15.52 -0.28
CA GLU A 187 4.45 -14.81 -0.22
C GLU A 187 4.29 -13.38 0.33
N ILE A 188 5.34 -12.89 0.94
CA ILE A 188 5.47 -11.51 1.42
C ILE A 188 6.73 -10.91 0.82
N ILE A 189 6.59 -9.76 0.16
CA ILE A 189 7.70 -8.98 -0.37
C ILE A 189 7.82 -7.69 0.42
N GLU A 190 9.01 -7.40 0.89
CA GLU A 190 9.32 -6.11 1.51
C GLU A 190 10.01 -5.22 0.48
N ALA A 191 9.49 -4.00 0.32
CA ALA A 191 9.98 -3.09 -0.70
C ALA A 191 10.03 -1.65 -0.18
N LYS A 192 10.83 -0.82 -0.83
CA LYS A 192 10.79 0.63 -0.65
C LYS A 192 9.97 1.32 -1.75
N MET A 193 10.22 0.89 -2.97
CA MET A 193 9.50 1.28 -4.17
C MET A 193 9.09 0.00 -4.88
N LEU A 194 7.93 0.04 -5.49
CA LEU A 194 7.46 -1.02 -6.36
C LEU A 194 6.69 -0.44 -7.55
N GLU A 195 6.76 -1.09 -8.69
CA GLU A 195 5.97 -0.84 -9.87
C GLU A 195 5.11 -2.08 -10.12
N ILE A 196 3.81 -1.88 -10.31
CA ILE A 196 2.85 -2.95 -10.61
C ILE A 196 2.42 -2.71 -12.05
N ASN A 197 2.75 -3.66 -12.92
CA ASN A 197 2.47 -3.67 -14.35
C ASN A 197 1.49 -4.83 -14.66
N PRO A 198 0.17 -4.58 -14.66
CA PRO A 198 -0.82 -5.62 -14.88
C PRO A 198 -0.89 -6.08 -16.34
N GLU A 199 -1.07 -7.37 -16.59
CA GLU A 199 -1.02 -7.93 -17.95
C GLU A 199 -2.32 -7.72 -18.77
N SER A 200 -3.51 -7.73 -18.16
CA SER A 200 -4.79 -7.48 -18.86
C SER A 200 -5.93 -7.20 -17.89
N ASN A 201 -6.38 -5.94 -17.84
CA ASN A 201 -7.22 -5.47 -16.73
C ASN A 201 -8.50 -4.74 -17.16
N LYS A 202 -9.17 -5.21 -18.23
CA LYS A 202 -10.46 -4.63 -18.63
C LYS A 202 -11.46 -4.70 -17.47
N ASN A 203 -11.83 -3.55 -16.92
CA ASN A 203 -12.76 -3.35 -15.79
C ASN A 203 -12.26 -3.77 -14.40
N ALA A 204 -10.99 -4.16 -14.25
CA ALA A 204 -10.44 -4.41 -12.92
C ALA A 204 -10.24 -3.08 -12.19
N MET A 205 -10.38 -3.10 -10.86
CA MET A 205 -10.28 -1.90 -10.04
C MET A 205 -9.29 -2.14 -8.88
N PHE A 206 -8.51 -1.12 -8.52
CA PHE A 206 -7.73 -1.04 -7.28
C PHE A 206 -8.55 -0.40 -6.17
N SER A 207 -8.35 -0.83 -4.93
CA SER A 207 -8.87 -0.09 -3.78
C SER A 207 -7.72 0.58 -3.05
N ILE A 208 -7.72 1.90 -2.98
CA ILE A 208 -6.71 2.69 -2.27
C ILE A 208 -7.40 3.30 -1.06
N ASP A 209 -7.00 2.92 0.16
CA ASP A 209 -7.63 3.34 1.41
C ASP A 209 -9.19 3.25 1.40
N ASN A 210 -9.70 2.17 0.78
CA ASN A 210 -11.12 1.85 0.57
C ASN A 210 -11.86 2.67 -0.53
N GLU A 211 -11.16 3.51 -1.28
CA GLU A 211 -11.70 4.16 -2.48
C GLU A 211 -11.38 3.36 -3.74
N SER A 212 -12.28 3.38 -4.73
CA SER A 212 -12.12 2.60 -5.97
C SER A 212 -11.45 3.41 -7.08
N TYR A 213 -10.40 2.84 -7.67
CA TYR A 213 -9.66 3.38 -8.81
C TYR A 213 -9.59 2.34 -9.91
N GLU A 214 -9.59 2.77 -11.17
CA GLU A 214 -9.34 1.87 -12.30
C GLU A 214 -7.91 1.33 -12.23
N VAL A 215 -7.73 0.04 -12.54
CA VAL A 215 -6.39 -0.52 -12.58
C VAL A 215 -5.64 -0.01 -13.81
N LYS A 216 -4.51 0.63 -13.54
CA LYS A 216 -3.49 1.03 -14.51
C LYS A 216 -2.10 0.57 -14.04
N PRO A 217 -1.09 0.54 -14.90
CA PRO A 217 0.30 0.45 -14.47
C PRO A 217 0.64 1.57 -13.50
N ILE A 218 1.11 1.22 -12.30
CA ILE A 218 1.38 2.19 -11.24
C ILE A 218 2.76 2.00 -10.63
N LYS A 219 3.33 3.12 -10.19
CA LYS A 219 4.53 3.20 -9.37
C LYS A 219 4.15 3.64 -7.97
N VAL A 220 4.48 2.82 -6.98
CA VAL A 220 4.27 3.12 -5.57
C VAL A 220 5.60 3.39 -4.89
N THR A 221 5.73 4.57 -4.30
CA THR A 221 6.93 5.02 -3.59
C THR A 221 6.59 5.29 -2.14
N LEU A 222 7.35 4.69 -1.22
CA LEU A 222 7.22 5.00 0.20
C LEU A 222 7.83 6.37 0.54
N LEU A 223 7.07 7.19 1.24
CA LEU A 223 7.50 8.43 1.86
C LEU A 223 7.54 8.24 3.38
N PRO A 224 8.72 7.96 3.96
CA PRO A 224 8.82 7.60 5.37
C PRO A 224 8.53 8.81 6.27
N LYS A 225 7.87 8.57 7.40
CA LYS A 225 7.72 9.51 8.53
C LYS A 225 7.28 10.92 8.11
N THR A 226 6.45 11.03 7.06
CA THR A 226 6.12 12.30 6.39
C THR A 226 4.93 13.01 7.03
N LEU A 227 3.92 12.27 7.50
CA LEU A 227 2.79 12.83 8.24
C LEU A 227 2.99 12.70 9.74
N LYS A 228 2.41 13.63 10.50
CA LYS A 228 2.29 13.53 11.96
C LYS A 228 0.83 13.29 12.30
N MET A 229 0.54 12.15 12.93
CA MET A 229 -0.83 11.81 13.33
C MET A 229 -0.92 11.74 14.86
N PHE A 230 -2.04 12.19 15.42
CA PHE A 230 -2.30 12.03 16.85
C PHE A 230 -2.48 10.55 17.18
N CYS A 231 -1.72 10.06 18.17
CA CYS A 231 -1.77 8.68 18.65
C CYS A 231 -1.86 8.65 20.16
N SER A 232 -2.47 7.59 20.72
CA SER A 232 -2.50 7.37 22.17
C SER A 232 -1.08 7.22 22.72
N ARG A 233 -0.80 7.79 23.91
CA ARG A 233 0.52 7.69 24.57
C ARG A 233 1.01 6.24 24.72
N ASN A 234 0.10 5.31 24.96
CA ASN A 234 0.43 3.89 25.10
C ASN A 234 0.96 3.27 23.79
N ALA A 235 0.60 3.81 22.63
CA ALA A 235 1.04 3.33 21.32
C ALA A 235 2.33 4.01 20.80
N ILE A 236 2.83 5.00 21.54
CA ILE A 236 4.10 5.69 21.25
C ILE A 236 5.25 5.04 22.03
N ASN A 237 4.95 4.50 23.22
CA ASN A 237 5.93 3.91 24.14
C ASN A 237 6.02 2.37 24.07
N ALA A 238 5.28 1.74 23.15
CA ALA A 238 5.33 0.32 22.85
C ALA A 238 6.16 0.11 21.57
#